data_AF-A0AAC8VQ90-F1
#
_entry.id   AF-A0AAC8VQ90-F1
#
_cell.length_a   1.000
_cell.length_b   1.000
_cell.length_c   1.000
_cell.angle_alpha   90.00
_cell.angle_beta   90.00
_cell.angle_gamma   90.00
#
_symmetry.space_group_name_H-M   'P 1'
#
loop_
_entity.id
_entity.type
_entity.pdbx_description
1 polymer ?
#
loop_
_entity_poly.entity_id
_entity_poly.type
_entity_poly.pdbx_seq_one_letter_code
_entity_poly.pdbx_strand_id
1 'polypeptide(L)'
;MTRKDGLLALLVVLAWGLNFVVIKVGLHAMPPLLLAGLRFLLVAFPALLFVARPKVPFRLLLGYGLTISFGQFAFLFTAIKFGMPAGLASLVLQAQAFFTIVLGVFAFRERLQAKQLTGIALAVGGMLVLIEGSLNGQHVALTGFMLTLAAALSWACGNIFNKKIMQLPTPPAVMSLVVWSALIPVLPFFAASMVFDGADAVVQSLVNIDSVTVLSLVYLAFIATILGYGIWGTLLGRYETWRVAPLSLLVPVVGLASAALLLDERLSALQIIGALLVMAGLYINVFGWRVRRAVRSA
;
A
#
# COMPACT_ATOMS: atom_id res chain seq x y z
N MET A 1 2.92 -25.49 -0.71
CA MET A 1 3.48 -24.55 -1.71
C MET A 1 4.77 -25.17 -2.22
N THR A 2 5.01 -25.17 -3.52
CA THR A 2 6.31 -25.63 -4.05
C THR A 2 7.42 -24.68 -3.57
N ARG A 3 8.67 -25.15 -3.47
CA ARG A 3 9.80 -24.30 -3.08
C ARG A 3 9.97 -23.10 -4.02
N LYS A 4 9.74 -23.30 -5.32
CA LYS A 4 9.79 -22.25 -6.35
C LYS A 4 8.75 -21.15 -6.05
N ASP A 5 7.51 -21.54 -5.78
CA ASP A 5 6.44 -20.57 -5.49
C ASP A 5 6.66 -19.84 -4.15
N GLY A 6 7.30 -20.50 -3.17
CA GLY A 6 7.78 -19.88 -1.93
C GLY A 6 8.78 -18.76 -2.17
N LEU A 7 9.78 -19.01 -3.02
CA LEU A 7 10.77 -18.00 -3.40
C LEU A 7 10.14 -16.86 -4.18
N LEU A 8 9.19 -17.14 -5.07
CA LEU A 8 8.44 -16.11 -5.80
C LEU A 8 7.64 -15.22 -4.85
N ALA A 9 6.96 -15.81 -3.85
CA ALA A 9 6.24 -15.03 -2.85
C ALA A 9 7.18 -14.15 -2.01
N LEU A 10 8.35 -14.67 -1.62
CA LEU A 10 9.35 -13.89 -0.90
C LEU A 10 9.91 -12.74 -1.76
N LEU A 11 10.12 -12.98 -3.06
CA LEU A 11 10.53 -11.94 -4.00
C LEU A 11 9.49 -10.83 -4.08
N VAL A 12 8.19 -11.15 -4.10
CA VAL A 12 7.12 -10.14 -4.06
C VAL A 12 7.16 -9.35 -2.75
N VAL A 13 7.32 -10.02 -1.62
CA VAL A 13 7.44 -9.37 -0.31
C VAL A 13 8.63 -8.42 -0.26
N LEU A 14 9.79 -8.85 -0.78
CA LEU A 14 10.97 -8.01 -0.90
C LEU A 14 10.73 -6.80 -1.81
N ALA A 15 10.12 -7.04 -2.97
CA ALA A 15 9.81 -5.99 -3.94
C ALA A 15 8.87 -4.93 -3.35
N TRP A 16 7.84 -5.36 -2.60
CA TRP A 16 6.89 -4.48 -1.95
C TRP A 16 7.44 -3.79 -0.70
N GLY A 17 8.30 -4.46 0.08
CA GLY A 17 8.97 -3.84 1.23
C GLY A 17 9.93 -2.72 0.79
N LEU A 18 10.75 -2.98 -0.23
CA LEU A 18 11.67 -2.01 -0.82
C LEU A 18 10.97 -0.84 -1.54
N ASN A 19 9.69 -1.01 -1.93
CA ASN A 19 8.90 0.02 -2.61
C ASN A 19 8.92 1.36 -1.83
N PHE A 20 8.81 1.32 -0.49
CA PHE A 20 8.83 2.54 0.33
C PHE A 20 10.18 3.26 0.30
N VAL A 21 11.28 2.50 0.33
CA VAL A 21 12.64 3.04 0.21
C VAL A 21 12.83 3.68 -1.16
N VAL A 22 12.46 2.97 -2.22
CA VAL A 22 12.58 3.46 -3.60
C VAL A 22 11.72 4.70 -3.85
N ILE A 23 10.51 4.77 -3.26
CA ILE A 23 9.72 6.00 -3.29
C ILE A 23 10.51 7.15 -2.66
N LYS A 24 11.04 6.98 -1.44
CA LYS A 24 11.78 8.05 -0.75
C LYS A 24 12.98 8.54 -1.57
N VAL A 25 13.73 7.61 -2.16
CA VAL A 25 14.87 7.92 -3.04
C VAL A 25 14.43 8.66 -4.30
N GLY A 26 13.38 8.20 -4.99
CA GLY A 26 12.85 8.84 -6.19
C GLY A 26 12.21 10.22 -5.96
N LEU A 27 11.79 10.52 -4.73
CA LEU A 27 11.21 11.81 -4.34
C LEU A 27 12.26 12.93 -4.11
N HIS A 28 13.55 12.60 -4.20
CA HIS A 28 14.63 13.56 -3.96
C HIS A 28 14.63 14.68 -5.03
N ALA A 29 14.52 14.31 -6.31
CA ALA A 29 14.60 15.23 -7.44
C ALA A 29 13.24 15.55 -8.09
N MET A 30 12.15 14.93 -7.61
CA MET A 30 10.84 14.99 -8.27
C MET A 30 9.69 15.24 -7.30
N PRO A 31 8.68 16.04 -7.71
CA PRO A 31 7.45 16.18 -6.95
C PRO A 31 6.71 14.85 -6.73
N PRO A 32 6.08 14.66 -5.57
CA PRO A 32 5.44 13.39 -5.22
C PRO A 32 4.31 12.97 -6.12
N LEU A 33 3.46 13.93 -6.50
CA LEU A 33 2.31 13.66 -7.35
C LEU A 33 2.73 13.35 -8.79
N LEU A 34 3.80 13.99 -9.26
CA LEU A 34 4.37 13.74 -10.58
C LEU A 34 5.01 12.34 -10.67
N LEU A 35 5.80 11.93 -9.67
CA LEU A 35 6.39 10.60 -9.59
C LEU A 35 5.31 9.51 -9.57
N ALA A 36 4.24 9.72 -8.80
CA ALA A 36 3.09 8.82 -8.77
C ALA A 36 2.37 8.78 -10.14
N GLY A 37 2.15 9.93 -10.77
CA GLY A 37 1.55 10.03 -12.11
C GLY A 37 2.34 9.27 -13.17
N LEU A 38 3.67 9.44 -13.22
CA LEU A 38 4.54 8.71 -14.13
C LEU A 38 4.55 7.21 -13.85
N ARG A 39 4.60 6.80 -12.58
CA ARG A 39 4.47 5.38 -12.20
C ARG A 39 3.18 4.78 -12.77
N PHE A 40 2.04 5.43 -12.57
CA PHE A 40 0.76 4.93 -13.06
C PHE A 40 0.65 4.97 -14.58
N LEU A 41 1.22 5.98 -15.24
CA LEU A 41 1.30 6.04 -16.69
C LEU A 41 2.09 4.86 -17.27
N LEU A 42 3.26 4.57 -16.70
CA LEU A 42 4.12 3.45 -17.12
C LEU A 42 3.49 2.08 -16.84
N VAL A 43 2.66 1.96 -15.80
CA VAL A 43 1.92 0.73 -15.52
C VAL A 43 0.73 0.57 -16.46
N ALA A 44 -0.03 1.64 -16.68
CA ALA A 44 -1.26 1.58 -17.44
C ALA A 44 -1.04 1.45 -18.95
N PHE A 45 0.02 2.05 -19.49
CA PHE A 45 0.30 2.05 -20.93
C PHE A 45 0.53 0.63 -21.50
N PRO A 46 1.42 -0.23 -20.95
CA PRO A 46 1.56 -1.60 -21.42
C PRO A 46 0.31 -2.44 -21.13
N ALA A 47 -0.29 -2.23 -19.95
CA ALA A 47 -1.41 -3.06 -19.50
C ALA A 47 -2.69 -2.84 -20.32
N LEU A 48 -2.88 -1.65 -20.88
CA LEU A 48 -3.95 -1.34 -21.83
C LEU A 48 -3.93 -2.22 -23.08
N LEU A 49 -2.75 -2.64 -23.55
CA LEU A 49 -2.59 -3.43 -24.77
C LEU A 49 -3.02 -4.90 -24.58
N PHE A 50 -2.99 -5.41 -23.35
CA PHE A 50 -3.20 -6.82 -23.06
C PHE A 50 -4.48 -7.12 -22.28
N VAL A 51 -5.16 -6.09 -21.73
CA VAL A 51 -6.25 -6.29 -20.77
C VAL A 51 -7.55 -5.63 -21.24
N ALA A 52 -8.54 -6.48 -21.54
CA ALA A 52 -9.87 -6.05 -21.96
C ALA A 52 -10.57 -5.17 -20.91
N ARG A 53 -11.42 -4.24 -21.38
CA ARG A 53 -12.17 -3.31 -20.53
C ARG A 53 -13.16 -4.03 -19.61
N PRO A 54 -13.17 -3.75 -18.30
CA PRO A 54 -14.10 -4.37 -17.38
C PRO A 54 -15.51 -3.81 -17.63
N LYS A 55 -16.52 -4.68 -17.64
CA LYS A 55 -17.94 -4.31 -17.74
C LYS A 55 -18.47 -3.86 -16.38
N VAL A 56 -18.06 -2.67 -15.93
CA VAL A 56 -18.42 -2.11 -14.62
C VAL A 56 -19.02 -0.71 -14.80
N PRO A 57 -20.03 -0.33 -13.99
CA PRO A 57 -20.53 1.05 -13.97
C PRO A 57 -19.39 2.04 -13.75
N PHE A 58 -19.28 3.05 -14.64
CA PHE A 58 -18.18 4.01 -14.62
C PHE A 58 -18.02 4.71 -13.25
N ARG A 59 -19.12 4.99 -12.54
CA ARG A 59 -19.10 5.60 -11.20
C ARG A 59 -18.37 4.72 -10.17
N LEU A 60 -18.53 3.41 -10.23
CA LEU A 60 -17.86 2.47 -9.32
C LEU A 60 -16.39 2.32 -9.68
N LEU A 61 -16.07 2.26 -10.98
CA LEU A 61 -14.70 2.23 -11.46
C LEU A 61 -13.95 3.51 -11.08
N LEU A 62 -14.61 4.67 -11.20
CA LEU A 62 -14.08 5.97 -10.79
C LEU A 62 -13.86 6.05 -9.28
N GLY A 63 -14.86 5.65 -8.47
CA GLY A 63 -14.72 5.58 -7.03
C GLY A 63 -13.57 4.66 -6.60
N TYR A 64 -13.43 3.49 -7.24
CA TYR A 64 -12.34 2.56 -6.99
C TYR A 64 -10.98 3.17 -7.35
N GLY A 65 -10.78 3.67 -8.57
CA GLY A 65 -9.51 4.24 -9.02
C GLY A 65 -9.10 5.51 -8.26
N LEU A 66 -10.05 6.39 -7.92
CA LEU A 66 -9.76 7.60 -7.16
C LEU A 66 -9.36 7.32 -5.71
N THR A 67 -9.85 6.23 -5.11
CA THR A 67 -9.54 5.91 -3.71
C THR A 67 -8.31 5.00 -3.62
N ILE A 68 -8.31 3.88 -4.32
CA ILE A 68 -7.24 2.88 -4.24
C ILE A 68 -5.97 3.29 -4.99
N SER A 69 -6.08 4.09 -6.05
CA SER A 69 -4.92 4.46 -6.87
C SER A 69 -4.53 5.91 -6.67
N PHE A 70 -5.46 6.86 -6.83
CA PHE A 70 -5.12 8.27 -6.65
C PHE A 70 -4.91 8.61 -5.16
N GLY A 71 -5.96 8.55 -4.34
CA GLY A 71 -5.94 9.01 -2.95
C GLY A 71 -4.89 8.30 -2.10
N GLN A 72 -4.83 6.97 -2.16
CA GLN A 72 -3.80 6.19 -1.45
C GLN A 72 -2.38 6.69 -1.77
N PHE A 73 -2.02 6.78 -3.05
CA PHE A 73 -0.64 7.11 -3.44
C PHE A 73 -0.33 8.60 -3.36
N ALA A 74 -1.32 9.47 -3.60
CA ALA A 74 -1.20 10.91 -3.42
C ALA A 74 -0.83 11.23 -1.97
N PHE A 75 -1.61 10.70 -1.02
CA PHE A 75 -1.34 10.93 0.40
C PHE A 75 -0.03 10.26 0.85
N LEU A 76 0.27 9.04 0.39
CA LEU A 76 1.49 8.33 0.78
C LEU A 76 2.78 9.01 0.27
N PHE A 77 2.83 9.39 -1.00
CA PHE A 77 4.02 10.02 -1.58
C PHE A 77 4.25 11.40 -0.95
N THR A 78 3.15 12.13 -0.74
CA THR A 78 3.17 13.43 -0.06
C THR A 78 3.59 13.29 1.40
N ALA A 79 3.14 12.25 2.12
CA ALA A 79 3.57 11.95 3.48
C ALA A 79 5.08 11.75 3.58
N ILE A 80 5.67 10.96 2.68
CA ILE A 80 7.10 10.69 2.64
C ILE A 80 7.88 11.97 2.31
N LYS A 81 7.38 12.81 1.40
CA LYS A 81 7.97 14.12 1.10
C LYS A 81 7.96 15.06 2.31
N PHE A 82 6.89 15.04 3.11
CA PHE A 82 6.77 15.81 4.36
C PHE A 82 7.47 15.17 5.57
N GLY A 83 8.40 14.24 5.34
CA GLY A 83 9.27 13.72 6.38
C GLY A 83 8.78 12.47 7.09
N MET A 84 7.76 11.78 6.57
CA MET A 84 7.40 10.45 7.06
C MET A 84 8.53 9.45 6.73
N PRO A 85 9.12 8.77 7.73
CA PRO A 85 10.11 7.72 7.49
C PRO A 85 9.51 6.58 6.65
N ALA A 86 10.27 6.05 5.69
CA ALA A 86 9.80 5.03 4.76
C ALA A 86 9.41 3.74 5.51
N GLY A 87 10.20 3.36 6.52
CA GLY A 87 9.91 2.20 7.35
C GLY A 87 8.58 2.34 8.08
N LEU A 88 8.36 3.48 8.76
CA LEU A 88 7.10 3.75 9.47
C LEU A 88 5.91 3.85 8.51
N ALA A 89 6.10 4.43 7.33
CA ALA A 89 5.04 4.53 6.33
C ALA A 89 4.52 3.14 5.93
N SER A 90 5.42 2.17 5.75
CA SER A 90 5.06 0.79 5.41
C SER A 90 4.18 0.11 6.46
N LEU A 91 4.40 0.42 7.74
CA LEU A 91 3.67 -0.13 8.86
C LEU A 91 2.33 0.61 9.07
N VAL A 92 2.35 1.94 9.11
CA VAL A 92 1.16 2.76 9.33
C VAL A 92 0.13 2.55 8.21
N LEU A 93 0.59 2.35 6.97
CA LEU A 93 -0.30 2.05 5.85
C LEU A 93 -1.11 0.74 6.06
N GLN A 94 -0.61 -0.20 6.86
CA GLN A 94 -1.34 -1.44 7.19
C GLN A 94 -2.61 -1.17 8.02
N ALA A 95 -2.77 0.04 8.57
CA ALA A 95 -4.03 0.48 9.18
C ALA A 95 -5.24 0.31 8.25
N GLN A 96 -5.00 0.29 6.93
CA GLN A 96 -6.02 0.04 5.90
C GLN A 96 -6.81 -1.24 6.14
N ALA A 97 -6.18 -2.31 6.67
CA ALA A 97 -6.86 -3.56 6.97
C ALA A 97 -7.95 -3.38 8.05
N PHE A 98 -7.67 -2.57 9.07
CA PHE A 98 -8.61 -2.29 10.15
C PHE A 98 -9.70 -1.32 9.69
N PHE A 99 -9.34 -0.26 8.97
CA PHE A 99 -10.32 0.65 8.37
C PHE A 99 -11.26 -0.07 7.41
N THR A 100 -10.76 -1.04 6.63
CA THR A 100 -11.59 -1.84 5.72
C THR A 100 -12.65 -2.64 6.49
N ILE A 101 -12.29 -3.21 7.65
CA ILE A 101 -13.23 -3.95 8.50
C ILE A 101 -14.31 -3.00 9.03
N VAL A 102 -13.90 -1.86 9.60
CA VAL A 102 -14.82 -0.86 10.15
C VAL A 102 -15.78 -0.35 9.07
N LEU A 103 -15.26 0.06 7.91
CA LEU A 103 -16.08 0.49 6.78
C LEU A 103 -16.96 -0.63 6.23
N GLY A 104 -16.49 -1.89 6.28
CA GLY A 104 -17.26 -3.06 5.88
C GLY A 104 -18.49 -3.30 6.74
N VAL A 105 -18.37 -3.09 8.06
CA VAL A 105 -19.50 -3.14 9.00
C VAL A 105 -20.53 -2.07 8.66
N PHE A 106 -20.12 -0.83 8.38
CA PHE A 106 -21.06 0.23 8.01
C PHE A 106 -21.69 0.03 6.63
N ALA A 107 -20.90 -0.39 5.63
CA ALA A 107 -21.35 -0.49 4.24
C ALA A 107 -22.16 -1.76 3.94
N PHE A 108 -21.84 -2.87 4.61
CA PHE A 108 -22.43 -4.19 4.33
C PHE A 108 -23.10 -4.82 5.56
N ARG A 109 -23.15 -4.13 6.71
CA ARG A 109 -23.73 -4.62 7.97
C ARG A 109 -23.14 -5.96 8.43
N GLU A 110 -21.84 -6.14 8.19
CA GLU A 110 -21.11 -7.33 8.61
C GLU A 110 -20.98 -7.40 10.14
N ARG A 111 -21.00 -8.62 10.68
CA ARG A 111 -20.79 -8.83 12.11
C ARG A 111 -19.30 -8.84 12.43
N LEU A 112 -18.88 -7.95 13.32
CA LEU A 112 -17.52 -7.96 13.89
C LEU A 112 -17.30 -9.22 14.72
N GLN A 113 -16.24 -9.95 14.41
CA GLN A 113 -15.81 -11.09 15.22
C GLN A 113 -14.95 -10.59 16.38
N ALA A 114 -15.02 -11.25 17.54
CA ALA A 114 -14.25 -10.86 18.74
C ALA A 114 -12.74 -10.74 18.48
N LYS A 115 -12.18 -11.58 17.59
CA LYS A 115 -10.77 -11.50 17.16
C LYS A 115 -10.43 -10.23 16.38
N GLN A 116 -11.37 -9.68 15.62
CA GLN A 116 -11.16 -8.44 14.87
C GLN A 116 -11.18 -7.26 15.83
N LEU A 117 -12.04 -7.29 16.85
CA LEU A 117 -12.09 -6.25 17.87
C LEU A 117 -10.78 -6.17 18.67
N THR A 118 -10.21 -7.31 19.08
CA THR A 118 -8.92 -7.33 19.78
C THR A 118 -7.76 -6.92 18.88
N GLY A 119 -7.77 -7.35 17.60
CA GLY A 119 -6.80 -6.89 16.62
C GLY A 119 -6.85 -5.38 16.40
N ILE A 120 -8.05 -4.80 16.29
CA ILE A 120 -8.26 -3.35 16.17
C ILE A 120 -7.77 -2.64 17.43
N ALA A 121 -8.12 -3.10 18.63
CA ALA A 121 -7.70 -2.48 19.88
C ALA A 121 -6.17 -2.45 20.02
N LEU A 122 -5.49 -3.56 19.71
CA LEU A 122 -4.03 -3.64 19.71
C LEU A 122 -3.40 -2.72 18.67
N ALA A 123 -3.96 -2.66 17.46
CA ALA A 123 -3.46 -1.79 16.41
C ALA A 123 -3.62 -0.32 16.77
N VAL A 124 -4.78 0.09 17.31
CA VAL A 124 -5.01 1.46 17.77
C VAL A 124 -4.04 1.81 18.90
N GLY A 125 -3.85 0.93 19.88
CA GLY A 125 -2.85 1.12 20.93
C GLY A 125 -1.43 1.26 20.37
N GLY A 126 -1.03 0.39 19.45
CA GLY A 126 0.26 0.47 18.77
C GLY A 126 0.44 1.79 18.00
N MET A 127 -0.60 2.25 17.32
CA MET A 127 -0.58 3.53 16.59
C MET A 127 -0.42 4.73 17.54
N LEU A 128 -1.08 4.73 18.70
CA LEU A 128 -0.90 5.78 19.70
C LEU A 128 0.54 5.82 20.22
N VAL A 129 1.14 4.66 20.50
CA VAL A 129 2.55 4.55 20.90
C VAL A 129 3.49 5.04 19.79
N LEU A 130 3.19 4.74 18.52
CA LEU A 130 3.95 5.27 17.38
C LEU A 130 3.89 6.80 17.30
N ILE A 131 2.71 7.39 17.54
CA ILE A 131 2.53 8.85 17.55
C ILE A 131 3.35 9.45 18.69
N GLU A 132 3.25 8.92 19.90
CA GLU A 132 4.01 9.40 21.06
C GLU A 132 5.53 9.30 20.83
N GLY A 133 6.00 8.17 20.29
CA GLY A 133 7.40 7.97 19.93
C GLY A 133 7.90 8.93 18.83
N SER A 134 6.98 9.41 17.97
CA SER A 134 7.26 10.37 16.90
C SER A 134 7.23 11.82 17.37
N LEU A 135 6.46 12.13 18.41
CA LEU A 135 6.41 13.47 19.04
C LEU A 135 7.63 13.71 19.96
N ASN A 136 8.13 12.66 20.62
CA ASN A 136 9.22 12.76 21.59
C ASN A 136 10.63 12.52 20.99
N GLY A 137 10.74 11.97 19.78
CA GLY A 137 12.01 11.52 19.22
C GLY A 137 12.10 11.72 17.71
N GLN A 138 12.79 12.80 17.32
CA GLN A 138 13.01 13.27 15.95
C GLN A 138 11.76 13.81 15.24
N HIS A 139 11.94 14.86 14.46
CA HIS A 139 10.90 15.65 13.80
C HIS A 139 10.13 14.87 12.71
N VAL A 140 9.46 13.77 13.05
CA VAL A 140 8.44 13.19 12.19
C VAL A 140 7.26 14.15 12.24
N ALA A 141 7.04 14.89 11.16
CA ALA A 141 5.91 15.81 11.09
C ALA A 141 4.62 15.02 11.30
N LEU A 142 3.84 15.37 12.33
CA LEU A 142 2.51 14.82 12.57
C LEU A 142 1.67 14.82 11.28
N THR A 143 1.90 15.81 10.42
CA THR A 143 1.38 15.91 9.05
C THR A 143 1.66 14.66 8.21
N GLY A 144 2.90 14.16 8.14
CA GLY A 144 3.26 12.96 7.37
C GLY A 144 2.58 11.70 7.92
N PHE A 145 2.46 11.59 9.24
CA PHE A 145 1.74 10.48 9.87
C PHE A 145 0.24 10.51 9.53
N MET A 146 -0.40 11.67 9.67
CA MET A 146 -1.82 11.87 9.35
C MET A 146 -2.11 11.65 7.86
N LEU A 147 -1.22 12.09 6.98
CA LEU A 147 -1.31 11.80 5.55
C LEU A 147 -1.19 10.29 5.28
N THR A 148 -0.30 9.57 5.98
CA THR A 148 -0.21 8.11 5.82
C THR A 148 -1.47 7.39 6.31
N LEU A 149 -2.09 7.87 7.40
CA LEU A 149 -3.40 7.39 7.84
C LEU A 149 -4.50 7.70 6.82
N ALA A 150 -4.50 8.88 6.21
CA ALA A 150 -5.42 9.23 5.14
C ALA A 150 -5.21 8.34 3.91
N ALA A 151 -3.96 7.99 3.57
CA ALA A 151 -3.64 7.02 2.53
C ALA A 151 -4.24 5.64 2.84
N ALA A 152 -4.08 5.18 4.08
CA ALA A 152 -4.63 3.91 4.56
C ALA A 152 -6.17 3.90 4.51
N LEU A 153 -6.81 4.99 4.90
CA LEU A 153 -8.27 5.14 4.85
C LEU A 153 -8.77 5.17 3.39
N SER A 154 -8.06 5.89 2.51
CA SER A 154 -8.38 5.93 1.08
C SER A 154 -8.30 4.55 0.44
N TRP A 155 -7.24 3.79 0.76
CA TRP A 155 -7.13 2.39 0.36
C TRP A 155 -8.32 1.57 0.88
N ALA A 156 -8.66 1.71 2.16
CA ALA A 156 -9.80 1.00 2.74
C ALA A 156 -11.12 1.30 2.02
N CYS A 157 -11.39 2.56 1.67
CA CYS A 157 -12.52 2.94 0.82
C CYS A 157 -12.47 2.23 -0.55
N GLY A 158 -11.29 2.15 -1.17
CA GLY A 158 -11.07 1.40 -2.39
C GLY A 158 -11.41 -0.08 -2.26
N ASN A 159 -11.07 -0.71 -1.14
CA ASN A 159 -11.45 -2.10 -0.85
C ASN A 159 -12.98 -2.27 -0.77
N ILE A 160 -13.71 -1.29 -0.21
CA ILE A 160 -15.18 -1.31 -0.19
C ILE A 160 -15.75 -1.20 -1.61
N PHE A 161 -15.22 -0.30 -2.44
CA PHE A 161 -15.63 -0.23 -3.86
C PHE A 161 -15.35 -1.52 -4.60
N ASN A 162 -14.17 -2.12 -4.42
CA ASN A 162 -13.82 -3.41 -5.01
C ASN A 162 -14.85 -4.48 -4.61
N LYS A 163 -15.17 -4.57 -3.33
CA LYS A 163 -16.16 -5.54 -2.82
C LYS A 163 -17.56 -5.30 -3.41
N LYS A 164 -18.01 -4.04 -3.53
CA LYS A 164 -19.27 -3.70 -4.21
C LYS A 164 -19.26 -4.13 -5.69
N ILE A 165 -18.13 -3.94 -6.39
CA ILE A 165 -17.98 -4.34 -7.80
C ILE A 165 -18.00 -5.87 -7.94
N MET A 166 -17.36 -6.59 -7.01
CA MET A 166 -17.36 -8.06 -6.99
C MET A 166 -18.72 -8.68 -6.65
N GLN A 167 -19.66 -7.90 -6.08
CA GLN A 167 -21.04 -8.33 -5.82
C GLN A 167 -22.00 -8.09 -6.99
N LEU A 168 -21.52 -7.52 -8.10
CA LEU A 168 -22.33 -7.35 -9.30
C LEU A 168 -22.70 -8.71 -9.91
N PRO A 169 -23.82 -8.81 -10.66
CA PRO A 169 -24.25 -10.07 -11.28
C PRO A 169 -23.19 -10.69 -12.22
N THR A 170 -22.35 -9.85 -12.83
CA THR A 170 -21.24 -10.25 -13.69
C THR A 170 -19.96 -9.54 -13.23
N PRO A 171 -19.25 -10.09 -12.22
CA PRO A 171 -18.04 -9.44 -11.72
C PRO A 171 -16.93 -9.49 -12.78
N PRO A 172 -16.19 -8.40 -12.99
CA PRO A 172 -15.05 -8.38 -13.91
C PRO A 172 -13.88 -9.19 -13.34
N ALA A 173 -12.93 -9.54 -14.20
CA ALA A 173 -11.63 -10.04 -13.74
C ALA A 173 -10.93 -8.95 -12.89
N VAL A 174 -10.39 -9.33 -11.73
CA VAL A 174 -9.72 -8.39 -10.80
C VAL A 174 -8.56 -7.66 -11.48
N MET A 175 -7.78 -8.35 -12.31
CA MET A 175 -6.68 -7.72 -13.07
C MET A 175 -7.19 -6.65 -14.04
N SER A 176 -8.33 -6.88 -14.68
CA SER A 176 -8.98 -5.89 -15.56
C SER A 176 -9.45 -4.66 -14.77
N LEU A 177 -10.03 -4.87 -13.59
CA LEU A 177 -10.42 -3.79 -12.70
C LEU A 177 -9.21 -2.93 -12.27
N VAL A 178 -8.12 -3.55 -11.83
CA VAL A 178 -6.89 -2.87 -11.37
C VAL A 178 -6.21 -2.08 -12.50
N VAL A 179 -6.10 -2.68 -13.69
CA VAL A 179 -5.45 -2.02 -14.85
C VAL A 179 -6.25 -0.81 -15.32
N TRP A 180 -7.57 -0.96 -15.46
CA TRP A 180 -8.42 0.14 -15.91
C TRP A 180 -8.60 1.23 -14.85
N SER A 181 -8.55 0.86 -13.57
CA SER A 181 -8.53 1.85 -12.48
C SER A 181 -7.20 2.60 -12.40
N ALA A 182 -6.08 2.01 -12.84
CA ALA A 182 -4.76 2.64 -12.87
C ALA A 182 -4.64 3.78 -13.90
N LEU A 183 -5.55 3.87 -14.88
CA LEU A 183 -5.64 5.00 -15.81
C LEU A 183 -6.27 6.25 -15.20
N ILE A 184 -7.24 6.04 -14.32
CA ILE A 184 -7.99 7.09 -13.65
C ILE A 184 -7.10 8.06 -12.88
N PRO A 185 -6.12 7.63 -12.07
CA PRO A 185 -5.28 8.52 -11.31
C PRO A 185 -4.28 9.32 -12.15
N VAL A 186 -4.01 8.93 -13.40
CA VAL A 186 -2.99 9.59 -14.26
C VAL A 186 -3.32 11.07 -14.41
N LEU A 187 -4.50 11.41 -14.94
CA LEU A 187 -4.89 12.80 -15.15
C LEU A 187 -4.98 13.61 -13.84
N PRO A 188 -5.64 13.12 -12.76
CA PRO A 188 -5.62 13.77 -11.45
C PRO A 188 -4.23 13.99 -10.87
N PHE A 189 -3.28 13.06 -11.05
CA PHE A 189 -1.91 13.22 -10.55
C PHE A 189 -1.18 14.35 -11.26
N PHE A 190 -1.23 14.39 -12.59
CA PHE A 190 -0.62 15.48 -13.35
C PHE A 190 -1.29 16.82 -13.05
N ALA A 191 -2.62 16.86 -13.00
CA ALA A 191 -3.36 18.07 -12.64
C ALA A 191 -3.03 18.56 -11.23
N ALA A 192 -3.04 17.66 -10.24
CA ALA A 192 -2.71 18.00 -8.87
C ALA A 192 -1.25 18.45 -8.75
N SER A 193 -0.30 17.83 -9.46
CA SER A 193 1.09 18.29 -9.45
C SER A 193 1.22 19.69 -10.07
N MET A 194 0.52 19.99 -11.16
CA MET A 194 0.52 21.34 -11.73
C MET A 194 -0.08 22.38 -10.77
N VAL A 195 -1.11 22.02 -9.99
CA VAL A 195 -1.78 22.92 -9.05
C VAL A 195 -0.96 23.13 -7.77
N PHE A 196 -0.38 22.07 -7.20
CA PHE A 196 0.31 22.14 -5.91
C PHE A 196 1.81 22.45 -6.04
N ASP A 197 2.48 21.88 -7.04
CA ASP A 197 3.93 22.05 -7.25
C ASP A 197 4.25 23.17 -8.25
N GLY A 198 3.30 23.49 -9.15
CA GLY A 198 3.45 24.50 -10.20
C GLY A 198 3.97 23.93 -11.52
N ALA A 199 3.57 24.55 -12.64
CA ALA A 199 3.95 24.09 -13.98
C ALA A 199 5.47 24.12 -14.21
N ASP A 200 6.15 25.15 -13.70
CA ASP A 200 7.60 25.29 -13.84
C ASP A 200 8.37 24.18 -13.12
N ALA A 201 7.95 23.81 -11.90
CA ALA A 201 8.55 22.72 -11.15
C ALA A 201 8.36 21.38 -11.86
N VAL A 202 7.17 21.14 -12.43
CA VAL A 202 6.88 19.93 -13.22
C VAL A 202 7.79 19.84 -14.45
N VAL A 203 7.91 20.93 -15.22
CA VAL A 203 8.75 20.95 -16.43
C VAL A 203 10.23 20.80 -16.07
N GLN A 204 10.71 21.53 -15.06
CA GLN A 204 12.10 21.43 -14.63
C GLN A 204 12.47 20.03 -14.13
N SER A 205 11.60 19.37 -13.36
CA SER A 205 11.84 18.00 -12.90
C SER A 205 11.82 16.97 -14.03
N LEU A 206 11.08 17.21 -15.13
CA LEU A 206 11.11 16.34 -16.30
C LEU A 206 12.35 16.55 -17.16
N VAL A 207 12.80 17.80 -17.31
CA VAL A 207 13.99 18.15 -18.10
C VAL A 207 15.27 17.70 -17.39
N ASN A 208 15.34 17.91 -16.07
CA ASN A 208 16.51 17.58 -15.26
C ASN A 208 16.35 16.24 -14.53
N ILE A 209 15.61 15.30 -15.10
CA ILE A 209 15.41 13.99 -14.49
C ILE A 209 16.74 13.25 -14.36
N ASP A 210 17.10 12.87 -13.15
CA ASP A 210 18.34 12.16 -12.87
C ASP A 210 18.17 10.64 -13.03
N SER A 211 19.28 9.94 -13.20
CA SER A 211 19.28 8.49 -13.38
C SER A 211 18.67 7.73 -12.21
N VAL A 212 18.77 8.25 -10.98
CA VAL A 212 18.20 7.58 -9.80
C VAL A 212 16.68 7.65 -9.81
N THR A 213 16.09 8.79 -10.19
CA THR A 213 14.63 8.93 -10.35
C THR A 213 14.12 8.03 -11.47
N VAL A 214 14.83 7.94 -12.60
CA VAL A 214 14.45 7.03 -13.71
C VAL A 214 14.48 5.57 -13.23
N LEU A 215 15.55 5.12 -12.59
CA LEU A 215 15.66 3.75 -12.07
C LEU A 215 14.56 3.47 -11.02
N SER A 216 14.25 4.46 -10.18
CA SER A 216 13.16 4.36 -9.22
C SER A 216 11.81 4.19 -9.91
N LEU A 217 11.52 4.95 -10.97
CA LEU A 217 10.29 4.80 -11.76
C LEU A 217 10.20 3.41 -12.41
N VAL A 218 11.29 2.92 -13.01
CA VAL A 218 11.33 1.58 -13.62
C VAL A 218 11.05 0.51 -12.56
N TYR A 219 11.70 0.60 -11.40
CA TYR A 219 11.45 -0.31 -10.29
C TYR A 219 9.99 -0.26 -9.83
N LEU A 220 9.45 0.93 -9.60
CA LEU A 220 8.10 1.11 -9.06
C LEU A 220 7.02 0.63 -10.03
N ALA A 221 7.19 0.89 -11.33
CA ALA A 221 6.23 0.50 -12.35
C ALA A 221 6.34 -1.00 -12.69
N PHE A 222 7.53 -1.47 -13.08
CA PHE A 222 7.68 -2.82 -13.61
C PHE A 222 7.87 -3.86 -12.51
N ILE A 223 8.78 -3.63 -11.56
CA ILE A 223 9.13 -4.64 -10.54
C ILE A 223 8.07 -4.67 -9.44
N ALA A 224 7.83 -3.55 -8.76
CA ALA A 224 6.91 -3.52 -7.62
C ALA A 224 5.45 -3.70 -8.04
N THR A 225 5.06 -3.17 -9.21
CA THR A 225 3.66 -3.20 -9.65
C THR A 225 3.40 -4.35 -10.61
N ILE A 226 3.90 -4.33 -11.85
CA ILE A 226 3.56 -5.35 -12.86
C ILE A 226 3.99 -6.75 -12.42
N LEU A 227 5.27 -6.92 -12.09
CA LEU A 227 5.86 -8.20 -11.72
C LEU A 227 5.34 -8.65 -10.33
N GLY A 228 5.34 -7.74 -9.35
CA GLY A 228 4.82 -7.97 -8.01
C GLY A 228 3.37 -8.45 -7.98
N TYR A 229 2.44 -7.66 -8.54
CA TYR A 229 1.02 -8.04 -8.60
C TYR A 229 0.76 -9.22 -9.55
N GLY A 230 1.54 -9.38 -10.63
CA GLY A 230 1.42 -10.52 -11.55
C GLY A 230 1.76 -11.86 -10.89
N ILE A 231 2.91 -11.94 -10.19
CA ILE A 231 3.28 -13.12 -9.40
C ILE A 231 2.25 -13.36 -8.30
N TRP A 232 1.92 -12.32 -7.53
CA TRP A 232 1.00 -12.45 -6.41
C TRP A 232 -0.39 -12.94 -6.84
N GLY A 233 -0.93 -12.37 -7.92
CA GLY A 233 -2.19 -12.80 -8.53
C GLY A 233 -2.13 -14.26 -9.00
N THR A 234 -1.03 -14.67 -9.61
CA THR A 234 -0.81 -16.07 -10.02
C THR A 234 -0.77 -17.02 -8.82
N LEU A 235 -0.10 -16.63 -7.74
CA LEU A 235 -0.03 -17.42 -6.51
C LEU A 235 -1.40 -17.54 -5.84
N LEU A 236 -2.18 -16.47 -5.78
CA LEU A 236 -3.55 -16.48 -5.27
C LEU A 236 -4.50 -17.31 -6.15
N GLY A 237 -4.24 -17.39 -7.45
CA GLY A 237 -5.00 -18.26 -8.36
C GLY A 237 -4.64 -19.74 -8.21
N ARG A 238 -3.40 -20.07 -7.81
CA ARG A 238 -2.90 -21.46 -7.68
C ARG A 238 -3.03 -22.04 -6.28
N TYR A 239 -3.00 -21.19 -5.25
CA TYR A 239 -2.99 -21.60 -3.85
C TYR A 239 -4.14 -20.97 -3.08
N GLU A 240 -4.57 -21.66 -2.04
CA GLU A 240 -5.57 -21.14 -1.12
C GLU A 240 -5.10 -19.84 -0.46
N THR A 241 -5.98 -18.84 -0.38
CA THR A 241 -5.68 -17.49 0.13
C THR A 241 -5.03 -17.51 1.51
N TRP A 242 -5.38 -18.45 2.39
CA TRP A 242 -4.80 -18.53 3.74
C TRP A 242 -3.31 -18.92 3.75
N ARG A 243 -2.78 -19.52 2.68
CA ARG A 243 -1.35 -19.86 2.56
C ARG A 243 -0.53 -18.66 2.08
N VAL A 244 -1.10 -17.87 1.17
CA VAL A 244 -0.39 -16.78 0.49
C VAL A 244 -0.57 -15.47 1.25
N ALA A 245 -1.79 -15.14 1.70
CA ALA A 245 -2.11 -13.87 2.34
C ALA A 245 -1.23 -13.54 3.56
N PRO A 246 -0.85 -14.49 4.44
CA PRO A 246 0.03 -14.16 5.54
C PRO A 246 1.42 -13.70 5.15
N LEU A 247 1.91 -14.08 3.97
CA LEU A 247 3.24 -13.65 3.51
C LEU A 247 3.28 -12.14 3.29
N SER A 248 2.15 -11.49 3.03
CA SER A 248 2.10 -10.03 2.92
C SER A 248 2.33 -9.32 4.26
N LEU A 249 2.23 -10.02 5.40
CA LEU A 249 2.58 -9.48 6.72
C LEU A 249 4.10 -9.26 6.85
N LEU A 250 4.91 -9.90 6.03
CA LEU A 250 6.35 -9.68 6.00
C LEU A 250 6.74 -8.38 5.28
N VAL A 251 5.84 -7.79 4.49
CA VAL A 251 6.09 -6.53 3.75
C VAL A 251 6.49 -5.38 4.68
N PRO A 252 5.74 -5.03 5.74
CA PRO A 252 6.17 -3.98 6.67
C PRO A 252 7.47 -4.34 7.41
N VAL A 253 7.74 -5.62 7.68
CA VAL A 253 8.99 -6.05 8.31
C VAL A 253 10.17 -5.77 7.38
N VAL A 254 10.05 -6.13 6.10
CA VAL A 254 11.06 -5.81 5.09
C VAL A 254 11.15 -4.31 4.84
N GLY A 255 10.03 -3.58 4.84
CA GLY A 255 10.01 -2.13 4.70
C GLY A 255 10.81 -1.44 5.82
N LEU A 256 10.58 -1.84 7.06
CA LEU A 256 11.32 -1.36 8.23
C LEU A 256 12.81 -1.74 8.15
N ALA A 257 13.13 -2.99 7.85
CA ALA A 257 14.50 -3.47 7.77
C ALA A 257 15.29 -2.80 6.63
N SER A 258 14.68 -2.68 5.44
CA SER A 258 15.32 -2.03 4.30
C SER A 258 15.48 -0.53 4.51
N ALA A 259 14.54 0.15 5.16
CA ALA A 259 14.70 1.55 5.51
C ALA A 259 15.83 1.76 6.54
N ALA A 260 15.95 0.88 7.54
CA ALA A 260 17.06 0.93 8.49
C ALA A 260 18.42 0.68 7.83
N LEU A 261 18.50 -0.25 6.87
CA LEU A 261 19.76 -0.63 6.21
C LEU A 261 20.19 0.31 5.08
N LEU A 262 19.24 0.85 4.30
CA LEU A 262 19.53 1.61 3.08
C LEU A 262 19.38 3.12 3.27
N LEU A 263 18.60 3.56 4.25
CA LEU A 263 18.33 4.99 4.52
C LEU A 263 18.85 5.43 5.89
N ASP A 264 19.55 4.55 6.61
CA ASP A 264 19.99 4.75 7.99
C ASP A 264 18.86 5.22 8.94
N GLU A 265 17.60 4.85 8.64
CA GLU A 265 16.45 5.21 9.46
C GLU A 265 16.50 4.45 10.79
N ARG A 266 16.67 5.19 11.89
CA ARG A 266 16.65 4.61 13.25
C ARG A 266 15.29 4.83 13.89
N LEU A 267 14.64 3.74 14.26
CA LEU A 267 13.43 3.79 15.06
C LEU A 267 13.75 3.96 16.54
N SER A 268 12.97 4.79 17.22
CA SER A 268 13.01 4.87 18.68
C SER A 268 12.48 3.59 19.32
N ALA A 269 12.84 3.33 20.58
CA ALA A 269 12.34 2.17 21.32
C ALA A 269 10.79 2.15 21.36
N LEU A 270 10.17 3.32 21.53
CA LEU A 270 8.71 3.46 21.47
C LEU A 270 8.16 3.10 20.08
N GLN A 271 8.81 3.53 19.00
CA GLN A 271 8.40 3.18 17.65
C GLN A 271 8.48 1.67 17.38
N ILE A 272 9.50 0.98 17.92
CA ILE A 272 9.62 -0.48 17.85
C ILE A 272 8.47 -1.16 18.60
N ILE A 273 8.15 -0.71 19.82
CA ILE A 273 7.04 -1.25 20.61
C ILE A 273 5.72 -1.05 19.86
N GLY A 274 5.46 0.16 19.34
CA GLY A 274 4.29 0.46 18.53
C GLY A 274 4.21 -0.44 17.29
N ALA A 275 5.33 -0.68 16.61
CA ALA A 275 5.41 -1.58 15.47
C ALA A 275 5.05 -3.02 15.82
N LEU A 276 5.58 -3.54 16.92
CA LEU A 276 5.24 -4.89 17.39
C LEU A 276 3.77 -5.01 17.75
N LEU A 277 3.17 -3.99 18.37
CA LEU A 277 1.73 -3.97 18.70
C LEU A 277 0.85 -3.97 17.46
N VAL A 278 1.16 -3.13 16.45
CA VAL A 278 0.43 -3.09 15.17
C VAL A 278 0.55 -4.44 14.45
N MET A 279 1.76 -5.01 14.40
CA MET A 279 2.00 -6.31 13.78
C MET A 279 1.27 -7.44 14.50
N ALA A 280 1.25 -7.44 15.83
CA ALA A 280 0.50 -8.40 16.63
C ALA A 280 -1.01 -8.29 16.40
N GLY A 281 -1.54 -7.05 16.37
CA GLY A 281 -2.95 -6.80 16.06
C GLY A 281 -3.34 -7.28 14.67
N LEU A 282 -2.46 -7.07 13.68
CA LEU A 282 -2.68 -7.51 12.31
C LEU A 282 -2.62 -9.04 12.19
N TYR A 283 -1.68 -9.67 12.88
CA TYR A 283 -1.57 -11.13 12.97
C TYR A 283 -2.84 -11.75 13.57
N ILE A 284 -3.33 -11.22 14.70
CA ILE A 284 -4.57 -11.69 15.35
C ILE A 284 -5.78 -11.49 14.43
N ASN A 285 -5.81 -10.41 13.68
CA ASN A 285 -6.89 -10.15 12.72
C ASN A 285 -6.92 -11.22 11.61
N VAL A 286 -5.76 -11.51 11.01
CA VAL A 286 -5.62 -12.48 9.92
C VAL A 286 -5.86 -13.92 10.41
N PHE A 287 -5.19 -14.35 11.49
CA PHE A 287 -5.19 -15.74 11.93
C PHE A 287 -6.21 -16.06 13.03
N GLY A 288 -6.76 -15.04 13.69
CA GLY A 288 -7.53 -15.20 14.92
C GLY A 288 -6.68 -15.72 16.09
N TRP A 289 -7.36 -16.23 17.11
CA TRP A 289 -6.72 -16.85 18.29
C TRP A 289 -6.06 -18.22 18.01
N ARG A 290 -5.81 -18.56 16.74
CA ARG A 290 -5.36 -19.90 16.31
C ARG A 290 -3.89 -20.23 16.64
N VAL A 291 -3.28 -19.52 17.58
CA VAL A 291 -1.98 -19.88 18.17
C VAL A 291 -2.01 -21.30 18.78
N ARG A 292 -3.19 -21.84 19.13
CA ARG A 292 -3.33 -23.13 19.83
C ARG A 292 -3.60 -24.40 19.01
N ARG A 293 -3.68 -24.38 17.67
CA ARG A 293 -3.94 -25.63 16.90
C ARG A 293 -2.76 -26.21 16.12
N ALA A 294 -1.67 -25.47 15.90
CA ALA A 294 -0.50 -26.01 15.20
C ALA A 294 0.39 -26.91 16.07
N VAL A 295 0.21 -26.91 17.40
CA VAL A 295 1.03 -27.71 18.35
C VAL A 295 0.33 -29.01 18.79
N ARG A 296 -0.91 -29.27 18.35
CA ARG A 296 -1.63 -30.52 18.69
C ARG A 296 -1.76 -31.51 17.52
N SER A 297 -1.05 -31.28 16.43
CA SER A 297 -1.04 -32.17 15.26
C SER A 297 0.36 -32.33 14.66
N ALA A 298 1.38 -32.39 15.53
CA ALA A 298 2.70 -32.90 15.23
C ALA A 298 2.93 -34.14 16.10
#